data_AF-A0A430Q7T6-F1
#
_entry.id   AF-A0A430Q7T6-F1
#
_cell.length_a   1.000
_cell.length_b   1.000
_cell.length_c   1.000
_cell.angle_alpha   90.00
_cell.angle_beta   90.00
_cell.angle_gamma   90.00
#
_symmetry.space_group_name_H-M   'P 1'
#
loop_
_entity.id
_entity.type
_entity.pdbx_description
1 polymer ?
#
loop_
_entity_poly.entity_id
_entity_poly.type
_entity_poly.pdbx_seq_one_letter_code
_entity_poly.pdbx_strand_id
1 'polypeptide(L)'
;MWQKKFHLTSSEWDSLNAATGKESEQNAILEAIIAERNLPVYLSGSDGKIRVCNCPNNISVDRFQVLFLFIVAAMFGLCQLGLASYHMYLVGINLSTLETFHYPRLRGGQPDKTLFNLGIKENFRETFGSCFQLAILPVFTTPGDGVNWRYRMDHYLQNNNLEVGNTNPSMLLTSKIPQNNNREE
;
A
#
# COMPACT_ATOMS: atom_id res chain seq x y z
N MET A 1 -36.53 -6.59 9.85
CA MET A 1 -37.72 -7.47 9.95
C MET A 1 -37.26 -8.89 9.64
N TRP A 2 -37.12 -9.74 10.66
CA TRP A 2 -36.60 -11.10 10.52
C TRP A 2 -37.70 -12.00 9.96
N GLN A 3 -37.70 -12.25 8.65
CA GLN A 3 -38.61 -13.20 8.02
C GLN A 3 -38.10 -14.61 8.28
N LYS A 4 -38.87 -15.42 9.01
CA LYS A 4 -38.55 -16.84 9.25
C LYS A 4 -38.69 -17.59 7.92
N LYS A 5 -37.59 -18.15 7.42
CA LYS A 5 -37.58 -18.95 6.19
C LYS A 5 -37.78 -20.42 6.55
N PHE A 6 -38.68 -21.08 5.84
CA PHE A 6 -38.88 -22.52 5.95
C PHE A 6 -38.26 -23.18 4.72
N HIS A 7 -37.35 -24.11 4.95
CA HIS A 7 -36.73 -24.87 3.87
C HIS A 7 -37.60 -26.09 3.53
N LEU A 8 -37.81 -26.28 2.23
CA LEU A 8 -38.37 -27.49 1.66
C LEU A 8 -37.29 -28.59 1.69
N THR A 9 -37.71 -29.82 1.94
CA THR A 9 -36.90 -31.02 1.79
C THR A 9 -36.68 -31.33 0.31
N SER A 10 -35.67 -32.13 -0.02
CA SER A 10 -35.35 -32.47 -1.41
C SER A 10 -36.52 -33.13 -2.15
N SER A 11 -37.27 -34.01 -1.49
CA SER A 11 -38.44 -34.68 -2.09
C SER A 11 -39.63 -33.74 -2.33
N GLU A 12 -39.88 -32.81 -1.41
CA GLU A 12 -40.90 -31.77 -1.58
C GLU A 12 -40.52 -30.84 -2.74
N TRP A 13 -39.23 -30.52 -2.86
CA TRP A 13 -38.68 -29.70 -3.92
C TRP A 13 -38.80 -30.37 -5.29
N ASP A 14 -38.51 -31.67 -5.39
CA ASP A 14 -38.65 -32.43 -6.64
C ASP A 14 -40.12 -32.54 -7.07
N SER A 15 -41.03 -32.72 -6.12
CA SER A 15 -42.47 -32.77 -6.36
C SER A 15 -43.00 -31.42 -6.85
N LEU A 16 -42.53 -30.32 -6.25
CA LEU A 16 -42.86 -28.97 -6.68
C LEU A 16 -42.29 -28.67 -8.09
N ASN A 17 -41.06 -29.10 -8.37
CA ASN A 17 -40.43 -28.90 -9.67
C ASN A 17 -41.10 -29.72 -10.77
N ALA A 18 -41.58 -30.93 -10.47
CA ALA A 18 -42.33 -31.76 -11.41
C ALA A 18 -43.64 -31.07 -11.87
N ALA A 19 -44.22 -30.21 -11.04
CA ALA A 19 -45.41 -29.41 -11.36
C ALA A 19 -45.09 -28.03 -11.99
N THR A 20 -43.82 -27.73 -12.29
CA THR A 20 -43.41 -26.44 -12.88
C THR A 20 -44.08 -26.23 -14.24
N GLY A 21 -44.82 -25.12 -14.38
CA GLY A 21 -45.59 -24.79 -15.58
C GLY A 21 -47.10 -25.03 -15.45
N LYS A 22 -47.55 -25.65 -14.35
CA LYS A 22 -48.97 -25.82 -14.01
C LYS A 22 -49.26 -25.20 -12.64
N GLU A 23 -49.65 -23.92 -12.64
CA GLU A 23 -49.81 -23.14 -11.40
C GLU A 23 -50.79 -23.76 -10.40
N SER A 24 -51.88 -24.38 -10.87
CA SER A 24 -52.88 -25.01 -10.00
C SER A 24 -52.32 -26.22 -9.25
N GLU A 25 -51.47 -27.02 -9.90
CA GLU A 25 -50.87 -28.22 -9.32
C GLU A 25 -49.78 -27.82 -8.31
N GLN A 26 -49.00 -26.80 -8.64
CA GLN A 26 -47.99 -26.22 -7.76
C GLN A 26 -48.61 -25.67 -6.46
N ASN A 27 -49.71 -24.92 -6.56
CA ASN A 27 -50.39 -24.37 -5.38
C ASN A 27 -50.96 -25.47 -4.49
N ALA A 28 -51.54 -26.54 -5.07
CA ALA A 28 -52.06 -27.66 -4.31
C ALA A 28 -50.97 -28.40 -3.51
N ILE A 29 -49.79 -28.59 -4.13
CA ILE A 29 -48.63 -29.20 -3.46
C ILE A 29 -48.14 -28.33 -2.29
N LEU A 30 -48.12 -27.01 -2.46
CA LEU A 30 -47.69 -26.08 -1.40
C LEU A 30 -48.64 -26.07 -0.21
N GLU A 31 -49.94 -26.06 -0.47
CA GLU A 31 -50.98 -26.14 0.58
C GLU A 31 -50.88 -27.47 1.35
N ALA A 32 -50.64 -28.58 0.64
CA ALA A 32 -50.44 -29.89 1.26
C ALA A 32 -49.23 -29.91 2.21
N ILE A 33 -48.09 -29.33 1.78
CA ILE A 33 -46.86 -29.24 2.59
C ILE A 33 -47.08 -28.37 3.84
N ILE A 34 -47.82 -27.26 3.72
CA ILE A 34 -48.14 -26.39 4.85
C ILE A 34 -49.01 -27.13 5.87
N ALA A 35 -50.04 -27.85 5.41
CA ALA A 35 -50.92 -28.62 6.26
C ALA A 35 -50.19 -29.77 6.98
N GLU A 36 -49.32 -30.49 6.27
CA GLU A 36 -48.55 -31.61 6.82
C GLU A 36 -47.54 -31.16 7.87
N ARG A 37 -46.82 -30.06 7.60
CA ARG A 37 -45.77 -29.55 8.50
C ARG A 37 -46.27 -28.52 9.50
N ASN A 38 -47.58 -28.24 9.52
CA ASN A 38 -48.21 -27.22 10.34
C ASN A 38 -47.45 -25.88 10.32
N LEU A 39 -47.12 -25.41 9.12
CA LEU A 39 -46.31 -24.20 8.95
C LEU A 39 -47.15 -22.94 9.19
N PRO A 40 -46.70 -22.00 10.04
CA PRO A 40 -47.44 -20.77 10.33
C PRO A 40 -47.29 -19.74 9.19
N VAL A 41 -47.91 -20.03 8.05
CA VAL A 41 -47.91 -19.19 6.85
C VAL A 41 -49.32 -18.62 6.68
N TYR A 42 -49.49 -17.33 6.98
CA TYR A 42 -50.80 -16.65 6.98
C TYR A 42 -50.94 -15.57 5.90
N LEU A 43 -49.89 -15.37 5.09
CA LEU A 43 -49.80 -14.28 4.13
C LEU A 43 -49.64 -14.83 2.72
N SER A 44 -50.56 -14.46 1.84
CA SER A 44 -50.48 -14.73 0.41
C SER A 44 -49.97 -13.49 -0.34
N GLY A 45 -49.45 -13.68 -1.55
CA GLY A 45 -49.14 -12.59 -2.48
C GLY A 45 -50.40 -11.83 -2.91
N SER A 46 -50.22 -10.72 -3.65
CA SER A 46 -51.32 -9.94 -4.23
C SER A 46 -52.18 -10.74 -5.23
N ASP A 47 -51.66 -11.86 -5.69
CA ASP A 47 -52.29 -12.87 -6.55
C ASP A 47 -53.00 -13.98 -5.76
N GLY A 48 -52.99 -13.92 -4.43
CA GLY A 48 -53.53 -14.96 -3.55
C GLY A 48 -52.66 -16.21 -3.45
N LYS A 49 -51.45 -16.22 -4.05
CA LYS A 49 -50.57 -17.40 -4.12
C LYS A 49 -49.48 -17.37 -3.05
N ILE A 50 -49.01 -18.55 -2.66
CA ILE A 50 -47.87 -18.71 -1.73
C ILE A 50 -46.58 -18.44 -2.49
N ARG A 51 -45.77 -17.49 -2.01
CA ARG A 51 -44.52 -17.10 -2.67
C ARG A 51 -43.41 -18.08 -2.32
N VAL A 52 -43.06 -18.96 -3.27
CA VAL A 52 -41.85 -19.79 -3.18
C VAL A 52 -40.70 -19.06 -3.86
N CYS A 53 -39.64 -18.76 -3.11
CA CYS A 53 -38.41 -18.27 -3.71
C CYS A 53 -37.64 -19.44 -4.32
N ASN A 54 -37.68 -19.55 -5.65
CA ASN A 54 -36.71 -20.35 -6.37
C ASN A 54 -35.39 -19.57 -6.31
N CYS A 55 -34.45 -20.02 -5.48
CA CYS A 55 -33.10 -19.44 -5.45
C CYS A 55 -32.09 -20.35 -6.13
N PRO A 56 -32.12 -20.52 -7.45
CA PRO A 56 -30.89 -20.73 -8.17
C PRO A 56 -30.21 -19.36 -8.26
N ASN A 57 -28.93 -19.32 -7.94
CA ASN A 57 -28.03 -18.17 -8.11
C ASN A 57 -28.05 -17.18 -6.93
N ASN A 58 -27.28 -17.51 -5.90
CA ASN A 58 -26.64 -16.46 -5.12
C ASN A 58 -25.74 -15.66 -6.07
N ILE A 59 -26.19 -14.50 -6.53
CA ILE A 59 -25.23 -13.46 -6.90
C ILE A 59 -24.61 -13.03 -5.57
N SER A 60 -23.59 -13.78 -5.14
CA SER A 60 -22.89 -13.60 -3.88
C SER A 60 -22.41 -12.15 -3.83
N VAL A 61 -22.94 -11.39 -2.88
CA VAL A 61 -22.54 -10.00 -2.57
C VAL A 61 -21.01 -9.87 -2.49
N ASP A 62 -20.36 -10.98 -2.13
CA ASP A 62 -18.92 -11.22 -2.10
C ASP A 62 -18.19 -10.90 -3.42
N ARG A 63 -18.77 -11.23 -4.59
CA ARG A 63 -18.10 -11.01 -5.90
C ARG A 63 -17.98 -9.52 -6.27
N PHE A 64 -18.98 -8.71 -5.93
CA PHE A 64 -18.92 -7.27 -6.15
C PHE A 64 -17.99 -6.56 -5.16
N GLN A 65 -17.90 -7.06 -3.93
CA GLN A 65 -17.00 -6.51 -2.91
C GLN A 65 -15.52 -6.71 -3.27
N VAL A 66 -15.16 -7.90 -3.76
CA VAL A 66 -13.77 -8.19 -4.18
C VAL A 66 -13.37 -7.33 -5.39
N LEU A 67 -14.26 -7.14 -6.37
CA LEU A 67 -13.97 -6.28 -7.53
C LEU A 67 -13.77 -4.81 -7.12
N PHE A 68 -14.61 -4.29 -6.22
CA PHE A 68 -14.46 -2.94 -5.68
C PHE A 68 -13.12 -2.76 -4.94
N LEU A 69 -12.78 -3.71 -4.05
CA LEU A 69 -11.51 -3.69 -3.33
C LEU A 69 -10.31 -3.72 -4.28
N PHE A 70 -10.37 -4.53 -5.34
CA PHE A 70 -9.32 -4.62 -6.35
C PHE A 70 -9.10 -3.28 -7.06
N ILE A 71 -10.16 -2.60 -7.48
CA ILE A 71 -10.06 -1.31 -8.17
C ILE A 71 -9.45 -0.25 -7.24
N VAL A 72 -9.93 -0.16 -6.00
CA VAL A 72 -9.40 0.81 -5.01
C VAL A 72 -7.94 0.50 -4.68
N ALA A 73 -7.60 -0.78 -4.47
CA ALA A 73 -6.23 -1.21 -4.21
C ALA A 73 -5.31 -0.94 -5.41
N ALA A 74 -5.78 -1.14 -6.65
CA ALA A 74 -5.01 -0.87 -7.85
C ALA A 74 -4.76 0.63 -8.03
N MET A 75 -5.78 1.48 -7.86
CA MET A 75 -5.63 2.93 -7.92
C MET A 75 -4.64 3.41 -6.86
N PHE A 76 -4.80 2.95 -5.62
CA PHE A 76 -3.89 3.28 -4.52
C PHE A 76 -2.47 2.80 -4.79
N GLY A 77 -2.32 1.56 -5.28
CA GLY A 77 -1.03 0.97 -5.62
C GLY A 77 -0.28 1.73 -6.71
N LEU A 78 -0.97 2.18 -7.76
CA LEU A 78 -0.36 2.99 -8.82
C LEU A 78 0.07 4.38 -8.32
N CYS A 79 -0.76 5.02 -7.49
CA CYS A 79 -0.41 6.29 -6.85
C CYS A 79 0.82 6.14 -5.94
N GLN A 80 0.83 5.11 -5.10
CA GLN A 80 1.94 4.85 -4.18
C GLN A 80 3.22 4.47 -4.94
N LEU A 81 3.13 3.72 -6.04
CA LEU A 81 4.28 3.38 -6.87
C LEU A 81 4.90 4.65 -7.49
N GLY A 82 4.09 5.56 -8.02
CA GLY A 82 4.57 6.83 -8.55
C GLY A 82 5.27 7.68 -7.49
N LEU A 83 4.63 7.82 -6.32
CA LEU A 83 5.21 8.56 -5.20
C LEU A 83 6.50 7.92 -4.69
N ALA A 84 6.49 6.61 -4.45
CA ALA A 84 7.65 5.86 -3.97
C ALA A 84 8.82 5.93 -4.97
N SER A 85 8.54 5.81 -6.27
CA SER A 85 9.57 5.94 -7.32
C SER A 85 10.19 7.33 -7.34
N TYR A 86 9.37 8.36 -7.18
CA TYR A 86 9.86 9.74 -7.07
C TYR A 86 10.74 9.95 -5.84
N HIS A 87 10.32 9.47 -4.67
CA HIS A 87 11.15 9.54 -3.46
C HIS A 87 12.43 8.72 -3.57
N MET A 88 12.40 7.56 -4.24
CA MET A 88 13.60 6.76 -4.49
C MET A 88 14.60 7.51 -5.38
N TYR A 89 14.10 8.23 -6.39
CA TYR A 89 14.92 9.13 -7.20
C TYR A 89 15.56 10.24 -6.35
N LEU A 90 14.77 10.89 -5.48
CA LEU A 90 15.24 11.94 -4.57
C LEU A 90 16.33 11.44 -3.61
N VAL A 91 16.15 10.26 -3.03
CA VAL A 91 17.18 9.59 -2.20
C VAL A 91 18.45 9.34 -3.02
N GLY A 92 18.32 8.93 -4.29
CA GLY A 92 19.46 8.71 -5.18
C GLY A 92 20.30 9.95 -5.45
N ILE A 93 19.73 11.16 -5.37
CA ILE A 93 20.44 12.43 -5.55
C ILE A 93 20.68 13.18 -4.23
N ASN A 94 20.25 12.63 -3.10
CA ASN A 94 20.28 13.25 -1.77
C ASN A 94 19.66 14.67 -1.77
N LEU A 95 18.44 14.77 -2.29
CA LEU A 95 17.68 16.02 -2.37
C LEU A 95 16.30 15.81 -1.75
N SER A 96 15.94 16.62 -0.76
CA SER A 96 14.61 16.56 -0.16
C SER A 96 13.54 17.17 -1.06
N THR A 97 12.27 16.81 -0.85
CA THR A 97 11.15 17.37 -1.63
C THR A 97 11.09 18.90 -1.52
N LEU A 98 11.35 19.51 -0.36
CA LEU A 98 11.38 20.96 -0.23
C LEU A 98 12.54 21.60 -1.01
N GLU A 99 13.69 20.95 -1.03
CA GLU A 99 14.86 21.42 -1.78
C GLU A 99 14.68 21.33 -3.30
N THR A 100 13.75 20.50 -3.79
CA THR A 100 13.38 20.52 -5.22
C THR A 100 12.64 21.78 -5.64
N PHE A 101 11.90 22.42 -4.71
CA PHE A 101 11.25 23.70 -4.96
C PHE A 101 12.22 24.87 -4.77
N HIS A 102 13.12 24.75 -3.80
CA HIS A 102 14.13 25.76 -3.49
C HIS A 102 15.48 25.12 -3.26
N TYR A 103 16.34 25.17 -4.28
CA TYR A 103 17.67 24.56 -4.19
C TYR A 103 18.47 25.11 -3.01
N PRO A 104 19.20 24.22 -2.29
CA PRO A 104 20.01 24.63 -1.16
C PRO A 104 21.14 25.55 -1.62
N ARG A 105 21.47 26.51 -0.76
CA ARG A 105 22.47 27.56 -1.04
C ARG A 105 23.42 27.67 0.15
N LEU A 106 24.72 27.54 -0.13
CA LEU A 106 25.74 27.92 0.84
C LEU A 106 25.80 29.44 0.96
N ARG A 107 26.29 29.93 2.11
CA ARG A 107 26.44 31.37 2.36
C ARG A 107 27.37 31.98 1.31
N GLY A 108 26.85 32.90 0.50
CA GLY A 108 27.60 33.56 -0.58
C GLY A 108 27.75 32.73 -1.86
N GLY A 109 27.18 31.51 -1.91
CA GLY A 109 27.19 30.63 -3.08
C GLY A 109 25.92 30.72 -3.93
N GLN A 110 26.00 30.17 -5.15
CA GLN A 110 24.84 29.99 -6.01
C GLN A 110 24.01 28.75 -5.56
N PRO A 111 22.71 28.71 -5.86
CA PRO A 111 21.90 27.50 -5.68
C PRO A 111 22.44 26.31 -6.46
N ASP A 112 22.65 25.20 -5.76
CA ASP A 112 23.12 23.95 -6.36
C ASP A 112 22.24 22.76 -5.93
N LYS A 113 21.67 22.08 -6.92
CA LYS A 113 20.87 20.86 -6.73
C LYS A 113 21.70 19.63 -6.38
N THR A 114 23.02 19.67 -6.60
CA THR A 114 23.95 18.57 -6.36
C THR A 114 24.79 18.75 -5.12
N LEU A 115 24.46 19.76 -4.31
CA LEU A 115 25.21 20.17 -3.14
C LEU A 115 25.43 19.00 -2.17
N PHE A 116 24.37 18.24 -1.87
CA PHE A 116 24.45 17.09 -0.96
C PHE A 116 24.65 15.75 -1.68
N ASN A 117 24.83 15.75 -3.01
CA ASN A 117 24.94 14.52 -3.78
C ASN A 117 26.39 13.97 -3.73
N LEU A 118 26.57 12.90 -2.96
CA LEU A 118 27.83 12.16 -2.75
C LEU A 118 27.98 10.94 -3.68
N GLY A 119 27.00 10.70 -4.54
CA GLY A 119 26.86 9.51 -5.39
C GLY A 119 25.80 8.54 -4.88
N ILE A 120 25.10 7.86 -5.79
CA ILE A 120 23.88 7.08 -5.51
C ILE A 120 24.06 6.13 -4.31
N LYS A 121 25.12 5.32 -4.29
CA LYS A 121 25.36 4.36 -3.20
C LYS A 121 25.54 5.04 -1.84
N GLU A 122 26.23 6.18 -1.83
CA GLU A 122 26.50 6.92 -0.61
C GLU A 122 25.25 7.64 -0.12
N ASN A 123 24.49 8.24 -1.03
CA ASN A 123 23.22 8.92 -0.72
C ASN A 123 22.18 7.95 -0.13
N PHE A 124 22.10 6.74 -0.68
CA PHE A 124 21.26 5.68 -0.13
C PHE A 124 21.71 5.26 1.27
N ARG A 125 23.02 5.24 1.54
CA ARG A 125 23.58 4.93 2.86
C ARG A 125 23.28 6.03 3.88
N GLU A 126 23.29 7.29 3.47
CA GLU A 126 22.89 8.42 4.32
C GLU A 126 21.41 8.33 4.74
N THR A 127 20.55 7.68 3.94
CA THR A 127 19.12 7.51 4.26
C THR A 127 18.84 6.23 5.05
N PHE A 128 19.32 5.08 4.55
CA PHE A 128 18.97 3.76 5.05
C PHE A 128 20.05 3.11 5.94
N GLY A 129 21.20 3.76 6.10
CA GLY A 129 22.35 3.20 6.81
C GLY A 129 23.15 2.19 5.99
N SER A 130 24.17 1.62 6.63
CA SER A 130 25.13 0.72 5.97
C SER A 130 24.54 -0.67 5.65
N CYS A 131 23.49 -1.07 6.37
CA CYS A 131 22.85 -2.38 6.21
C CYS A 131 21.52 -2.22 5.47
N PHE A 132 21.54 -2.44 4.15
CA PHE A 132 20.32 -2.31 3.33
C PHE A 132 19.21 -3.29 3.72
N GLN A 133 19.53 -4.43 4.35
CA GLN A 133 18.53 -5.38 4.85
C GLN A 133 17.61 -4.76 5.91
N LEU A 134 18.11 -3.80 6.70
CA LEU A 134 17.31 -3.10 7.70
C LEU A 134 16.43 -2.01 7.07
N ALA A 135 16.66 -1.62 5.82
CA ALA A 135 15.85 -0.62 5.11
C ALA A 135 14.38 -1.05 4.92
N ILE A 136 14.10 -2.36 5.01
CA ILE A 136 12.76 -2.95 4.87
C ILE A 136 12.00 -2.89 6.21
N LEU A 137 12.72 -2.77 7.32
CA LEU A 137 12.13 -2.76 8.65
C LEU A 137 11.95 -1.32 9.13
N PRO A 138 10.88 -1.02 9.89
CA PRO A 138 10.65 0.31 10.45
C PRO A 138 11.55 0.56 11.68
N VAL A 139 12.86 0.50 11.47
CA VAL A 139 13.89 0.73 12.47
C VAL A 139 14.77 1.89 12.03
N PHE A 140 15.12 2.78 12.95
CA PHE A 140 15.96 3.93 12.64
C PHE A 140 17.40 3.47 12.41
N THR A 141 17.90 3.66 11.19
CA THR A 141 19.27 3.29 10.77
C THR A 141 20.03 4.42 10.10
N THR A 142 19.42 5.59 9.97
CA THR A 142 19.99 6.77 9.35
C THR A 142 21.23 7.23 10.14
N PRO A 143 22.41 7.32 9.49
CA PRO A 143 23.61 7.87 10.12
C PRO A 143 23.53 9.41 10.21
N GLY A 144 24.30 9.98 11.14
CA GLY A 144 24.40 11.43 11.33
C GLY A 144 23.61 11.95 12.53
N ASP A 145 23.79 13.23 12.81
CA ASP A 145 23.17 13.95 13.93
C ASP A 145 21.89 14.70 13.52
N GLY A 146 21.57 14.73 12.22
CA GLY A 146 20.45 15.49 11.67
C GLY A 146 20.64 17.02 11.73
N VAL A 147 21.86 17.49 11.97
CA VAL A 147 22.23 18.91 12.03
C VAL A 147 23.35 19.24 11.05
N ASN A 148 24.30 18.34 10.89
CA ASN A 148 25.45 18.48 10.01
C ASN A 148 25.38 17.44 8.90
N TRP A 149 25.27 17.91 7.66
CA TRP A 149 25.25 17.05 6.48
C TRP A 149 26.54 17.19 5.68
N ARG A 150 26.96 16.07 5.10
CA ARG A 150 28.08 16.02 4.18
C ARG A 150 27.64 16.61 2.84
N TYR A 151 28.41 17.56 2.32
CA TYR A 151 28.15 18.19 1.03
C TYR A 151 29.39 18.12 0.15
N ARG A 152 29.19 18.27 -1.16
CA ARG A 152 30.23 18.43 -2.16
C ARG A 152 30.87 19.81 -1.98
N MET A 153 32.19 19.84 -1.86
CA MET A 153 32.95 21.07 -2.07
C MET A 153 33.25 21.19 -3.56
N ASP A 154 32.78 22.26 -4.19
CA ASP A 154 33.26 22.59 -5.53
C ASP A 154 34.74 22.98 -5.44
N HIS A 155 35.56 22.36 -6.27
CA HIS A 155 37.01 22.59 -6.34
C HIS A 155 37.38 24.08 -6.54
N TYR A 156 36.45 24.87 -7.10
CA TYR A 156 36.57 26.33 -7.27
C TYR A 156 36.59 27.09 -5.93
N LEU A 157 35.81 26.68 -4.93
CA LEU A 157 35.84 27.30 -3.59
C LEU A 157 37.05 26.85 -2.79
N GLN A 158 37.50 25.59 -2.97
CA GLN A 158 38.74 25.09 -2.36
C GLN A 158 39.95 25.93 -2.82
N ASN A 159 40.05 26.23 -4.12
CA ASN A 159 41.15 27.01 -4.66
C ASN A 159 41.13 28.48 -4.20
N ASN A 160 39.94 29.11 -4.15
CA ASN A 160 39.82 30.50 -3.67
C ASN A 160 40.09 30.64 -2.16
N ASN A 161 39.80 29.62 -1.35
CA ASN A 161 40.12 29.59 0.08
C ASN A 161 41.59 29.24 0.38
N LEU A 162 42.33 28.69 -0.61
CA LEU A 162 43.78 28.47 -0.49
C LEU A 162 44.59 29.74 -0.80
N GLU A 163 44.06 30.65 -1.63
CA GLU A 163 44.69 31.95 -1.92
C GLU A 163 44.38 33.02 -0.85
N VAL A 164 43.30 32.86 -0.08
CA VAL A 164 42.90 33.80 0.98
C VAL A 164 42.93 33.10 2.34
N GLY A 165 44.08 33.17 3.00
CA GLY A 165 44.12 33.12 4.47
C GLY A 165 44.61 31.81 5.09
N ASN A 166 45.87 31.86 5.51
CA ASN A 166 46.44 31.14 6.65
C ASN A 166 45.48 31.08 7.86
N THR A 167 44.68 30.02 7.99
CA THR A 167 44.13 29.54 9.27
C THR A 167 43.97 28.02 9.23
N ASN A 168 44.30 27.39 10.36
CA ASN A 168 44.58 25.97 10.53
C ASN A 168 43.51 25.01 9.95
N PRO A 169 43.89 23.91 9.31
CA PRO A 169 42.98 22.86 8.88
C PRO A 169 42.58 22.03 10.12
N SER A 170 41.60 22.52 10.86
CA SER A 170 41.03 21.78 11.98
C SER A 170 39.52 21.92 11.94
N MET A 171 38.89 21.27 10.96
CA MET A 171 37.63 20.57 11.20
C MET A 171 37.32 19.65 10.02
N LEU A 172 37.26 18.35 10.32
CA LEU A 172 36.58 17.28 9.59
C LEU A 172 37.32 16.63 8.41
N LEU A 173 38.48 16.07 8.76
CA LEU A 173 38.83 14.70 8.37
C LEU A 173 38.14 13.75 9.39
N THR A 174 37.15 12.97 8.97
CA THR A 174 36.61 11.82 9.72
C THR A 174 35.91 10.92 8.70
N SER A 175 36.22 9.64 8.51
CA SER A 175 37.21 8.75 9.09
C SER A 175 37.67 7.77 8.00
N LYS A 176 38.97 7.65 7.73
CA LYS A 176 39.52 6.40 7.20
C LYS A 176 39.97 5.57 8.39
N ILE A 177 39.30 4.46 8.62
CA ILE A 177 39.72 3.41 9.55
C ILE A 177 41.13 2.94 9.12
N PRO A 178 42.14 2.93 10.01
CA PRO A 178 43.44 2.40 9.64
C PRO A 178 43.38 0.86 9.63
N GLN A 179 43.63 0.27 8.45
CA GLN A 179 43.98 -1.14 8.31
C GLN A 179 45.38 -1.33 8.90
N ASN A 180 45.44 -1.83 10.13
CA ASN A 180 46.69 -2.21 10.78
C ASN A 180 47.14 -3.57 10.23
N ASN A 181 48.01 -3.56 9.22
CA ASN A 181 48.76 -4.74 8.82
C ASN A 181 50.16 -4.66 9.45
N ASN A 182 50.27 -5.19 10.67
CA ASN A 182 51.55 -5.63 11.20
C ASN A 182 52.05 -6.79 10.32
N ARG A 183 53.21 -6.63 9.69
CA ARG A 183 54.03 -7.76 9.26
C ARG A 183 55.42 -7.55 9.86
N GLU A 184 55.76 -8.53 10.68
CA GLU A 184 57.00 -8.73 11.41
C GLU A 184 58.20 -8.82 10.46
N GLU A 185 59.29 -8.15 10.82
CA GLU A 185 60.68 -8.61 10.67
C GLU A 185 61.45 -8.25 11.95
#